data_AF-A0A6L9SPZ9-F1
#
_entry.id   AF-A0A6L9SPZ9-F1
#
_cell.length_a   1.000
_cell.length_b   1.000
_cell.length_c   1.000
_cell.angle_alpha   90.00
_cell.angle_beta   90.00
_cell.angle_gamma   90.00
#
_symmetry.space_group_name_H-M   'P 1'
#
loop_
_entity.id
_entity.type
_entity.pdbx_description
1 polymer ?
#
loop_
_entity_poly.entity_id
_entity_poly.type
_entity_poly.pdbx_seq_one_letter_code
_entity_poly.pdbx_strand_id
1 'polypeptide(L)'
;MASAIDLTNVDLTGIDLSVIDRIALWYGNLPSEVRTCLTVAIGAAIAYVVFRIVAGIIKGVLVSVIAAVLAFLLTTVPGNMLLSQAYDRVEQQVSTSLRQTGAGQ
;
A
#
# COMPACT_ATOMS: atom_id res chain seq x y z
N MET A 1 17.02 -4.42 -21.32
CA MET A 1 18.16 -5.30 -20.99
C MET A 1 17.99 -5.72 -19.55
N ALA A 2 17.42 -6.90 -19.32
CA ALA A 2 17.16 -7.40 -17.97
C ALA A 2 18.50 -7.93 -17.43
N SER A 3 18.96 -7.38 -16.30
CA SER A 3 20.10 -7.86 -15.56
C SER A 3 19.83 -9.31 -15.12
N ALA A 4 20.48 -10.24 -15.82
CA ALA A 4 20.58 -11.63 -15.37
C ALA A 4 21.27 -11.59 -14.00
N ILE A 5 20.55 -11.98 -12.96
CA ILE A 5 21.09 -12.14 -11.62
C ILE A 5 22.16 -13.22 -11.72
N ASP A 6 23.43 -12.82 -11.64
CA ASP A 6 24.58 -13.73 -11.78
C ASP A 6 24.73 -14.54 -10.48
N LEU A 7 24.18 -15.76 -10.52
CA LEU A 7 24.16 -16.71 -9.41
C LEU A 7 25.47 -17.52 -9.30
N THR A 8 26.43 -17.28 -10.19
CA THR A 8 27.67 -18.05 -10.29
C THR A 8 28.67 -17.70 -9.17
N ASN A 9 28.50 -16.53 -8.55
CA ASN A 9 29.38 -16.02 -7.50
C ASN A 9 28.63 -15.71 -6.20
N VAL A 10 27.59 -16.49 -5.89
CA VAL A 10 26.97 -16.46 -4.56
C VAL A 10 27.92 -17.19 -3.61
N ASP A 11 28.59 -16.42 -2.75
CA ASP A 11 29.51 -16.96 -1.77
C ASP A 11 28.75 -17.74 -0.68
N LEU A 12 28.75 -19.06 -0.84
CA LEU A 12 28.09 -20.04 0.03
C LEU A 12 29.08 -20.70 0.99
N THR A 13 30.37 -20.31 0.98
CA THR A 13 31.41 -20.96 1.80
C THR A 13 31.20 -20.75 3.31
N GLY A 14 30.45 -19.73 3.72
CA GLY A 14 30.04 -19.51 5.12
C GLY A 14 28.79 -20.29 5.54
N ILE A 15 28.08 -20.94 4.60
CA ILE A 15 26.98 -21.85 4.91
C ILE A 15 27.58 -23.23 4.94
N ASP A 16 27.60 -23.86 6.12
CA ASP A 16 28.18 -25.18 6.37
C ASP A 16 27.60 -26.21 5.37
N LEU A 17 28.29 -26.40 4.23
CA LEU A 17 27.80 -27.22 3.11
C LEU A 17 27.52 -28.65 3.57
N SER A 18 28.20 -29.12 4.62
CA SER A 18 27.95 -30.43 5.22
C SER A 18 26.53 -30.58 5.77
N VAL A 19 25.94 -29.50 6.29
CA VAL A 19 24.58 -29.50 6.84
C VAL A 19 23.55 -29.56 5.71
N ILE A 20 23.73 -28.77 4.66
CA ILE A 20 22.83 -28.77 3.50
C ILE A 20 22.91 -30.11 2.76
N ASP A 21 24.10 -30.65 2.53
CA ASP A 21 24.29 -31.96 1.90
C ASP A 21 23.65 -33.09 2.72
N ARG A 22 23.78 -33.03 4.05
CA ARG A 22 23.16 -34.01 4.95
C ARG A 22 21.63 -33.93 4.93
N ILE A 23 21.08 -32.72 4.87
CA ILE A 23 19.63 -32.50 4.73
C ILE A 23 19.15 -32.99 3.35
N ALA A 24 19.90 -32.72 2.29
CA ALA A 24 19.58 -33.16 0.93
C ALA A 24 19.61 -34.68 0.80
N LEU A 25 20.60 -35.35 1.40
CA LEU A 25 20.70 -36.81 1.45
C LEU A 25 19.57 -37.44 2.26
N TRP A 26 19.18 -36.84 3.39
CA TRP A 26 18.04 -37.30 4.17
C TRP A 26 16.73 -37.14 3.39
N TYR A 27 16.51 -35.96 2.81
CA TYR A 27 15.34 -35.67 1.97
C TYR A 27 15.30 -36.54 0.70
N GLY A 28 16.46 -36.94 0.17
CA GLY A 28 16.66 -37.87 -0.95
C GLY A 28 16.29 -39.32 -0.64
N ASN A 29 16.50 -39.76 0.60
CA ASN A 29 16.20 -41.13 1.03
C ASN A 29 14.75 -41.33 1.50
N LEU A 30 13.93 -40.28 1.51
CA LEU A 30 12.52 -40.39 1.89
C LEU A 30 11.68 -41.02 0.76
N PRO A 31 10.67 -41.86 1.09
CA PRO A 31 9.67 -42.31 0.14
C PRO A 31 8.98 -41.12 -0.57
N SER A 32 8.65 -41.29 -1.85
CA SER A 32 8.12 -40.22 -2.71
C SER A 32 6.88 -39.53 -2.14
N GLU A 33 6.00 -40.28 -1.48
CA GLU A 33 4.77 -39.79 -0.86
C GLU A 33 5.06 -38.81 0.29
N VAL A 34 6.03 -39.15 1.16
CA VAL A 34 6.44 -38.32 2.30
C VAL A 34 7.14 -37.05 1.81
N ARG A 35 7.95 -37.18 0.77
CA ARG A 35 8.67 -36.07 0.13
C ARG A 35 7.72 -35.01 -0.43
N THR A 36 6.68 -35.44 -1.13
CA THR A 36 5.65 -34.56 -1.68
C THR A 36 4.87 -33.87 -0.57
N CYS A 37 4.44 -34.61 0.46
CA CYS A 37 3.76 -34.01 1.62
C CYS A 37 4.63 -32.95 2.30
N LEU A 38 5.92 -33.24 2.52
CA LEU A 38 6.84 -32.30 3.15
C LEU A 38 7.01 -31.03 2.31
N THR A 39 7.18 -31.17 1.00
CA THR A 39 7.30 -30.04 0.07
C THR A 39 6.07 -29.15 0.09
N VAL A 40 4.89 -29.76 0.02
CA VAL A 40 3.62 -29.02 0.04
C VAL A 40 3.42 -28.34 1.38
N ALA A 41 3.73 -29.02 2.50
CA ALA A 41 3.61 -28.45 3.83
C ALA A 41 4.54 -27.24 4.03
N ILE A 42 5.80 -27.33 3.59
CA ILE A 42 6.75 -26.21 3.67
C ILE A 42 6.30 -25.07 2.76
N GLY A 43 5.87 -25.38 1.53
CA GLY A 43 5.34 -24.39 0.60
C GLY A 43 4.13 -23.66 1.16
N ALA A 44 3.18 -24.39 1.76
CA ALA A 44 2.00 -23.84 2.40
C ALA A 44 2.35 -22.98 3.62
N ALA A 45 3.33 -23.39 4.44
CA ALA A 45 3.79 -22.62 5.59
C ALA A 45 4.39 -21.27 5.15
N ILE A 46 5.27 -21.29 4.15
CA ILE A 46 5.87 -20.06 3.59
C ILE A 46 4.78 -19.19 2.96
N ALA A 47 3.88 -19.77 2.17
CA ALA A 47 2.77 -19.04 1.56
C ALA A 47 1.88 -18.37 2.60
N TYR A 48 1.59 -19.05 3.72
CA TYR A 48 0.82 -18.48 4.83
C TYR A 48 1.50 -17.27 5.45
N VAL A 49 2.82 -17.35 5.69
CA VAL A 49 3.60 -16.22 6.24
C VAL A 49 3.55 -15.01 5.30
N VAL A 50 3.79 -15.23 4.01
CA VAL A 50 3.72 -14.16 2.99
C VAL A 50 2.32 -13.57 2.91
N PHE A 51 1.29 -14.42 2.86
CA PHE A 51 -0.11 -13.99 2.83
C PHE A 51 -0.46 -13.14 4.05
N ARG A 52 0.03 -13.51 5.24
CA ARG A 52 -0.19 -12.75 6.47
C ARG A 52 0.42 -11.35 6.42
N ILE A 53 1.61 -11.21 5.84
CA ILE A 53 2.25 -9.90 5.63
C ILE A 53 1.41 -9.05 4.68
N VAL A 54 1.03 -9.62 3.53
CA VAL A 54 0.21 -8.94 2.52
C VAL A 54 -1.14 -8.52 3.08
N ALA A 55 -1.80 -9.37 3.86
CA ALA A 55 -3.07 -9.05 4.52
C ALA A 55 -2.92 -7.88 5.51
N GLY A 56 -1.78 -7.78 6.20
CA GLY A 56 -1.46 -6.62 7.04
C GLY A 56 -1.33 -5.33 6.24
N ILE A 57 -0.66 -5.39 5.09
CA ILE A 57 -0.50 -4.23 4.19
C ILE A 57 -1.86 -3.78 3.65
N ILE A 58 -2.70 -4.70 3.18
CA ILE A 58 -4.04 -4.39 2.65
C ILE A 58 -4.88 -3.64 3.69
N LYS A 59 -4.84 -4.08 4.96
CA LYS A 59 -5.53 -3.37 6.04
C LYS A 59 -5.02 -1.94 6.21
N GLY A 60 -3.71 -1.73 6.18
CA GLY A 60 -3.10 -0.41 6.24
C GLY A 60 -3.53 0.50 5.09
N VAL A 61 -3.56 -0.05 3.86
CA VAL A 61 -4.02 0.67 2.67
C VAL A 61 -5.50 1.06 2.78
N LEU A 62 -6.35 0.17 3.28
CA LEU A 62 -7.77 0.51 3.43
C LEU A 62 -7.97 1.66 4.44
N VAL A 63 -7.26 1.62 5.56
CA VAL A 63 -7.29 2.69 6.56
C VAL A 63 -6.75 4.00 5.99
N SER A 64 -5.67 3.96 5.21
CA SER A 64 -5.10 5.17 4.62
C SER A 64 -6.03 5.80 3.59
N VAL A 65 -6.74 5.00 2.79
CA VAL A 65 -7.77 5.50 1.86
C VAL A 65 -8.92 6.16 2.62
N ILE A 66 -9.44 5.51 3.67
CA ILE A 66 -10.51 6.10 4.51
C ILE A 66 -10.02 7.41 5.14
N ALA A 67 -8.81 7.43 5.69
CA ALA A 67 -8.23 8.64 6.28
C ALA A 67 -8.07 9.77 5.25
N ALA A 68 -7.62 9.46 4.03
CA ALA A 68 -7.50 10.42 2.95
C ALA A 68 -8.86 11.00 2.55
N VAL A 69 -9.90 10.17 2.42
CA VAL A 69 -11.27 10.61 2.12
C VAL A 69 -11.81 11.48 3.25
N LEU A 70 -11.62 11.08 4.52
CA LEU A 70 -12.06 11.88 5.67
C LEU A 70 -11.36 13.24 5.72
N ALA A 71 -10.04 13.29 5.52
CA ALA A 71 -9.28 14.53 5.47
C ALA A 71 -9.75 15.44 4.32
N PHE A 72 -10.01 14.85 3.15
CA PHE A 72 -10.54 15.56 2.00
C PHE A 72 -11.92 16.15 2.28
N LEU A 73 -12.86 15.37 2.82
CA LEU A 73 -14.20 15.83 3.18
C LEU A 73 -14.16 16.93 4.24
N LEU A 74 -13.31 16.78 5.26
CA LEU A 74 -13.15 17.77 6.32
C LEU A 74 -12.58 19.09 5.80
N THR A 75 -11.74 19.05 4.77
CA THR A 75 -11.15 20.25 4.14
C THR A 75 -12.08 20.88 3.10
N THR A 76 -12.86 20.08 2.38
CA THR A 76 -13.72 20.58 1.29
C THR A 76 -15.04 21.19 1.76
N VAL A 77 -15.63 20.71 2.87
CA VAL A 77 -16.90 21.28 3.40
C VAL A 77 -16.75 22.75 3.84
N PRO A 78 -15.71 23.16 4.60
CA PRO A 78 -15.48 24.57 4.94
C PRO A 78 -15.08 25.41 3.73
N GLY A 79 -14.30 24.83 2.80
CA GLY A 79 -13.86 25.52 1.59
C GLY A 79 -15.03 25.99 0.71
N ASN A 80 -16.05 25.15 0.54
CA ASN A 80 -17.27 25.51 -0.19
C ASN A 80 -18.07 26.61 0.53
N MET A 81 -18.18 26.55 1.85
CA MET A 81 -18.87 27.58 2.66
C MET A 81 -18.16 28.93 2.62
N LEU A 82 -16.82 28.93 2.63
CA LEU A 82 -16.00 30.14 2.48
C LEU A 82 -16.23 30.83 1.14
N LEU A 83 -16.33 30.07 0.05
CA LEU A 83 -16.63 30.59 -1.28
C LEU A 83 -18.05 31.18 -1.36
N SER A 84 -19.06 30.52 -0.80
CA SER A 84 -20.42 31.07 -0.74
C SER A 84 -20.50 32.36 0.07
N GLN A 85 -19.84 32.44 1.24
CA GLN A 85 -19.82 33.65 2.04
C GLN A 85 -19.03 34.79 1.40
N ALA A 86 -17.92 34.48 0.73
CA ALA A 86 -17.17 35.47 -0.04
C ALA A 86 -18.00 35.99 -1.22
N TYR A 87 -18.74 35.12 -1.90
CA TYR A 87 -19.64 35.49 -2.98
C TYR A 87 -20.76 36.41 -2.51
N ASP A 88 -21.46 36.05 -1.42
CA ASP A 88 -22.51 36.90 -0.84
C ASP A 88 -22.01 38.30 -0.47
N ARG A 89 -20.76 38.40 0.04
CA ARG A 89 -20.14 39.70 0.36
C ARG A 89 -19.81 40.52 -0.88
N VAL A 90 -19.36 39.89 -1.95
CA VAL A 90 -19.08 40.57 -3.23
C VAL A 90 -20.39 41.04 -3.87
N GLU A 91 -21.43 40.21 -3.88
CA GLU A 91 -22.73 40.57 -4.43
C GLU A 91 -23.35 41.77 -3.67
N GLN A 92 -23.26 41.79 -2.34
CA GLN A 92 -23.70 42.92 -1.52
C GLN A 92 -22.90 44.20 -1.77
N GLN A 93 -21.58 44.12 -1.96
CA GLN A 93 -20.76 45.28 -2.29
C GLN A 93 -21.07 45.84 -3.68
N VAL A 94 -21.26 44.96 -4.66
CA VAL A 94 -21.60 45.34 -6.04
C VAL A 94 -22.98 45.98 -6.10
N SER A 95 -23.99 45.38 -5.48
CA SER A 95 -25.36 45.92 -5.44
C SER A 95 -25.46 47.25 -4.67
N THR A 96 -24.68 47.42 -3.61
CA THR A 96 -24.58 48.71 -2.88
C THR A 96 -23.89 49.78 -3.73
N SER A 97 -22.81 49.43 -4.44
CA SER A 97 -22.09 50.35 -5.32
C SER A 97 -22.95 50.80 -6.50
N LEU A 98 -23.75 49.90 -7.07
CA LEU A 98 -24.71 50.22 -8.13
C LEU A 98 -25.87 51.10 -7.64
N ARG A 99 -26.41 50.85 -6.43
CA ARG A 99 -27.41 51.72 -5.81
C ARG A 99 -26.88 53.13 -5.52
N GLN A 100 -25.65 53.24 -5.03
CA GLN A 100 -25.02 54.52 -4.72
C GLN A 100 -24.64 55.31 -5.97
N THR A 101 -24.31 54.62 -7.06
CA THR A 101 -24.03 55.23 -8.37
C THR A 101 -25.33 55.65 -9.08
N GLY A 102 -26.43 54.92 -8.87
CA GLY A 102 -27.75 55.25 -9.45
C GLY A 102 -28.58 56.29 -8.68
N ALA A 103 -28.30 56.53 -7.39
CA ALA A 103 -29.00 57.52 -6.56
C ALA A 103 -28.33 58.91 -6.54
N GLY A 104 -27.27 59.10 -7.32
CA GLY A 104 -26.52 60.35 -7.44
C GLY A 104 -26.75 61.12 -8.74
N GLN A 105 -27.87 60.88 -9.44
CA GLN A 105 -28.30 61.67 -10.61
C GLN A 105 -29.70 62.22 -10.40
#